data_AF-K1T148-F1
#
_entry.id   AF-K1T148-F1
#
_cell.length_a   1.000
_cell.length_b   1.000
_cell.length_c   1.000
_cell.angle_alpha   90.00
_cell.angle_beta   90.00
_cell.angle_gamma   90.00
#
_symmetry.space_group_name_H-M   'P 1'
#
loop_
_entity.id
_entity.type
_entity.pdbx_description
1 polymer ?
#
loop_
_entity_poly.entity_id
_entity_poly.type
_entity_poly.pdbx_seq_one_letter_code
_entity_poly.pdbx_strand_id
1 'polypeptide(L)'
;MGMILDYIEQAGKGKYQCFKTKKICLDSVDNDTIAYNYDDKTIANATKSTFAETDHSRVKTVSIAYLFKSPKVPPPIFQYFLDGSRHTFKIDDIGIGKKIFPIIAGQIIVGCCKRKDRDTFKCWQLNNKIVMAMPDDYDDDDGGENFCRSFCETINSKVIDKISKLKDLQLGINKLL
;
A
#
# COMPACT_ATOMS: atom_id res chain seq x y z
N MET A 1 7.70 17.06 0.99
CA MET A 1 7.69 16.59 2.39
C MET A 1 8.28 17.56 3.40
N GLY A 2 9.29 18.39 3.07
CA GLY A 2 9.87 19.34 4.05
C GLY A 2 8.81 20.18 4.77
N MET A 3 7.89 20.80 4.03
CA MET A 3 6.80 21.61 4.61
C MET A 3 5.89 20.86 5.60
N ILE A 4 5.70 19.54 5.44
CA ILE A 4 4.87 18.75 6.35
C ILE A 4 5.63 18.49 7.65
N LEU A 5 6.92 18.15 7.55
CA LEU A 5 7.79 17.90 8.70
C LEU A 5 8.08 19.20 9.49
N ASP A 6 8.32 20.30 8.78
CA ASP A 6 8.48 21.63 9.38
C ASP A 6 7.20 22.03 10.14
N TYR A 7 6.03 21.72 9.58
CA TYR A 7 4.75 21.94 10.26
C TYR A 7 4.58 21.07 11.50
N ILE A 8 4.95 19.78 11.43
CA ILE A 8 4.92 18.85 12.57
C ILE A 8 5.78 19.39 13.72
N GLU A 9 7.01 19.82 13.43
CA GLU A 9 7.94 20.35 14.43
C GLU A 9 7.42 21.66 15.06
N GLN A 10 6.87 22.56 14.25
CA GLN A 10 6.23 23.80 14.74
C GLN A 10 4.99 23.52 15.60
N ALA A 11 4.13 22.59 15.17
CA ALA A 11 2.92 22.22 15.89
C ALA A 11 3.23 21.52 17.23
N GLY A 12 4.34 20.78 17.27
CA GLY A 12 4.84 20.12 18.48
C GLY A 12 5.35 21.06 19.56
N LYS A 13 5.49 22.37 19.31
CA LYS A 13 5.97 23.38 20.28
C LYS A 13 7.25 22.94 21.02
N GLY A 14 8.17 22.27 20.32
CA GLY A 14 9.43 21.78 20.87
C GLY A 14 9.39 20.38 21.51
N LYS A 15 8.24 19.69 21.50
CA LYS A 15 8.13 18.29 21.95
C LYS A 15 8.70 17.29 20.96
N TYR A 16 8.61 17.63 19.68
CA TYR A 16 9.08 16.80 18.58
C TYR A 16 10.22 17.50 17.87
N GLN A 17 11.23 16.74 17.48
CA GLN A 17 12.32 17.22 16.64
C GLN A 17 12.46 16.33 15.41
N CYS A 18 12.42 16.91 14.21
CA CYS A 18 12.53 16.15 12.98
C CYS A 18 14.00 16.06 12.54
N PHE A 19 14.50 14.86 12.28
CA PHE A 19 15.85 14.61 11.80
C PHE A 19 15.83 14.25 10.32
N LYS A 20 16.57 15.03 9.53
CA LYS A 20 16.73 14.77 8.10
C LYS A 20 17.63 13.55 7.88
N THR A 21 17.07 12.50 7.32
CA THR A 21 17.74 11.24 7.00
C THR A 21 17.51 10.85 5.54
N LYS A 22 18.19 9.78 5.11
CA LYS A 22 18.05 9.27 3.74
C LYS A 22 16.64 8.69 3.56
N LYS A 23 15.98 9.11 2.48
CA LYS A 23 14.70 8.54 2.05
C LYS A 23 14.92 7.20 1.39
N ILE A 24 14.20 6.19 1.83
CA ILE A 24 14.42 4.80 1.42
C ILE A 24 13.07 4.19 1.03
N CYS A 25 13.00 3.55 -0.15
CA CYS A 25 11.85 2.75 -0.57
C CYS A 25 11.88 1.40 0.14
N LEU A 26 10.91 1.08 0.97
CA LEU A 26 10.89 -0.18 1.71
C LEU A 26 10.44 -1.37 0.86
N ASP A 27 9.94 -1.15 -0.36
CA ASP A 27 9.51 -2.23 -1.27
C ASP A 27 10.58 -2.67 -2.28
N SER A 28 11.70 -1.94 -2.40
CA SER A 28 12.84 -2.39 -3.21
C SER A 28 13.66 -3.41 -2.42
N VAL A 29 13.77 -4.62 -2.98
CA VAL A 29 14.51 -5.77 -2.43
C VAL A 29 16.02 -5.48 -2.20
N ASP A 30 16.53 -4.41 -2.81
CA ASP A 30 17.95 -4.04 -2.78
C ASP A 30 18.39 -3.15 -1.62
N ASN A 31 17.53 -2.85 -0.64
CA ASN A 31 17.95 -2.10 0.54
C ASN A 31 18.57 -3.02 1.58
N ASP A 32 19.88 -3.20 1.46
CA ASP A 32 20.80 -3.62 2.51
C ASP A 32 20.30 -4.79 3.37
N THR A 33 19.96 -5.91 2.71
CA THR A 33 20.28 -7.17 3.36
C THR A 33 21.81 -7.18 3.47
N ILE A 34 22.33 -6.92 4.66
CA ILE A 34 23.56 -7.60 5.06
C ILE A 34 23.20 -9.06 4.81
N ALA A 35 23.72 -9.60 3.71
CA ALA A 35 23.56 -10.98 3.35
C ALA A 35 24.23 -11.77 4.46
N TYR A 36 23.48 -12.05 5.52
CA TYR A 36 23.66 -13.27 6.25
C TYR A 36 23.39 -14.34 5.20
N ASN A 37 24.47 -14.76 4.54
CA ASN A 37 24.57 -16.03 3.86
C ASN A 37 24.28 -17.08 4.93
N TYR A 38 23.00 -17.22 5.28
CA TYR A 38 22.48 -18.50 5.66
C TYR A 38 22.75 -19.34 4.43
N ASP A 39 23.73 -20.23 4.55
CA ASP A 39 23.97 -21.30 3.61
C ASP A 39 22.62 -21.72 3.05
N ASP A 40 22.38 -21.39 1.79
CA ASP A 40 21.37 -22.05 0.97
C ASP A 40 21.82 -23.51 0.96
N LYS A 41 21.44 -24.24 2.02
CA LYS A 41 21.37 -25.68 2.00
C LYS A 41 20.38 -25.93 0.88
N THR A 42 20.97 -26.21 -0.28
CA THR A 42 20.33 -26.64 -1.51
C THR A 42 19.00 -27.26 -1.16
N ILE A 43 17.91 -26.55 -1.45
CA ILE A 43 16.56 -27.08 -1.27
C ILE A 43 16.62 -28.45 -1.91
N ALA A 44 16.52 -29.47 -1.07
CA ALA A 44 16.54 -30.85 -1.52
C ALA A 44 15.60 -30.90 -2.70
N ASN A 45 16.09 -31.40 -3.84
CA ASN A 45 15.32 -31.56 -5.06
C ASN A 45 14.09 -32.39 -4.72
N ALA A 46 13.04 -31.74 -4.23
CA ALA A 46 11.73 -32.29 -4.07
C ALA A 46 11.39 -32.62 -5.50
N THR A 47 11.42 -33.91 -5.82
CA THR A 47 10.89 -34.47 -7.04
C THR A 47 9.47 -33.98 -7.14
N LYS A 48 9.31 -32.82 -7.78
CA LYS A 48 8.03 -32.22 -8.09
C LYS A 48 7.30 -33.30 -8.85
N SER A 49 6.19 -33.80 -8.29
CA SER A 49 5.22 -34.44 -9.16
C SER A 49 4.91 -33.39 -10.23
N THR A 50 5.20 -33.72 -11.48
CA THR A 50 5.00 -32.81 -12.62
C THR A 50 3.54 -32.40 -12.77
N PHE A 51 2.65 -33.08 -12.06
CA PHE A 51 1.22 -32.85 -12.04
C PHE A 51 0.70 -32.97 -10.61
N ALA A 52 -0.18 -32.05 -10.23
CA ALA A 52 -0.84 -31.99 -8.92
C ALA A 52 -2.17 -32.77 -8.88
N GLU A 53 -2.53 -33.46 -9.97
CA GLU A 53 -3.75 -34.25 -10.04
C GLU A 53 -3.53 -35.68 -9.57
N THR A 54 -4.37 -36.12 -8.63
CA THR A 54 -4.34 -37.47 -8.03
C THR A 54 -5.07 -38.51 -8.89
N ASP A 55 -5.88 -38.07 -9.86
CA ASP A 55 -6.64 -38.92 -10.79
C ASP A 55 -6.19 -38.65 -12.23
N HIS A 56 -5.61 -39.67 -12.87
CA HIS A 56 -5.12 -39.61 -14.26
C HIS A 56 -6.09 -40.24 -15.25
N SER A 57 -7.27 -40.68 -14.80
CA SER A 57 -8.29 -41.16 -15.71
C SER A 57 -8.72 -40.01 -16.62
N ARG A 58 -8.54 -40.17 -17.93
CA ARG A 58 -9.00 -39.18 -18.91
C ARG A 58 -10.53 -39.14 -18.88
N VAL A 59 -11.09 -38.26 -18.03
CA VAL A 59 -12.46 -37.80 -18.21
C VAL A 59 -12.52 -37.20 -19.61
N LYS A 60 -13.43 -37.70 -20.45
CA LYS A 60 -13.61 -37.22 -21.84
C LYS A 60 -13.53 -35.70 -21.85
N THR A 61 -12.53 -35.15 -22.53
CA THR A 61 -12.31 -33.71 -22.60
C THR A 61 -13.58 -33.09 -23.21
N VAL A 62 -14.31 -32.33 -22.41
CA VAL A 62 -15.51 -31.66 -22.92
C VAL A 62 -15.07 -30.42 -23.67
N SER A 63 -15.46 -30.30 -24.94
CA SER A 63 -15.23 -29.07 -25.70
C SER A 63 -16.09 -27.96 -25.11
N ILE A 64 -15.46 -27.11 -24.31
CA ILE A 64 -16.11 -25.97 -23.67
C ILE A 64 -16.42 -24.85 -24.69
N ALA A 65 -15.87 -24.94 -25.90
CA ALA A 65 -16.01 -23.91 -26.93
C ALA A 65 -17.47 -23.59 -27.29
N TYR A 66 -18.37 -24.58 -27.31
CA TYR A 66 -19.78 -24.33 -27.61
C TYR A 66 -20.48 -23.51 -26.52
N LEU A 67 -20.18 -23.82 -25.26
CA LEU A 67 -20.73 -23.14 -24.08
C LEU A 67 -20.17 -21.72 -23.86
N PHE A 68 -19.13 -21.31 -24.57
CA PHE A 68 -18.55 -19.96 -24.46
C PHE A 68 -18.69 -19.12 -25.74
N LYS A 69 -19.15 -19.73 -26.85
CA LYS A 69 -19.37 -19.06 -28.14
C LYS A 69 -20.83 -18.73 -28.41
N SER A 70 -21.76 -19.26 -27.61
CA SER A 70 -23.19 -18.99 -27.77
C SER A 70 -23.54 -17.59 -27.24
N PRO A 71 -24.35 -16.79 -27.95
CA PRO A 71 -24.87 -15.52 -27.43
C PRO A 71 -25.86 -15.70 -26.26
N LYS A 72 -26.26 -16.94 -25.95
CA LYS A 72 -27.12 -17.29 -24.80
C LYS A 72 -26.35 -17.52 -23.49
N VAL A 73 -25.02 -17.33 -23.49
CA VAL A 73 -24.20 -17.58 -22.32
C VAL A 73 -24.44 -16.44 -21.32
N PRO A 74 -24.89 -16.74 -20.10
CA PRO A 74 -25.11 -15.72 -19.09
C PRO A 74 -23.78 -15.00 -18.77
N PRO A 75 -23.83 -13.74 -18.30
CA PRO A 75 -22.63 -13.03 -17.90
C PRO A 75 -21.82 -13.85 -16.89
N PRO A 76 -20.48 -13.71 -16.87
CA PRO A 76 -19.64 -14.51 -16.00
C PRO A 76 -20.09 -14.36 -14.54
N ILE A 77 -20.12 -15.46 -13.79
CA ILE A 77 -20.53 -15.45 -12.37
C ILE A 77 -19.55 -14.58 -11.57
N PHE A 78 -18.26 -14.63 -11.91
CA PHE A 78 -17.23 -13.74 -11.38
C PHE A 78 -17.02 -12.54 -12.30
N GLN A 79 -17.58 -11.40 -11.88
CA GLN A 79 -17.52 -10.13 -12.62
C GLN A 79 -16.54 -9.14 -12.01
N TYR A 80 -16.36 -9.14 -10.69
CA TYR A 80 -15.56 -8.14 -10.00
C TYR A 80 -14.24 -8.74 -9.52
N PHE A 81 -13.16 -8.05 -9.82
CA PHE A 81 -11.79 -8.45 -9.49
C PHE A 81 -11.13 -7.30 -8.76
N LEU A 82 -10.82 -7.51 -7.49
CA LEU A 82 -10.17 -6.53 -6.64
C LEU A 82 -8.68 -6.87 -6.56
N ASP A 83 -7.83 -5.89 -6.86
CA ASP A 83 -6.39 -5.99 -6.69
C ASP A 83 -5.84 -4.66 -6.17
N GLY A 84 -4.67 -4.67 -5.59
CA GLY A 84 -4.05 -3.47 -5.05
C GLY A 84 -2.54 -3.54 -5.03
N SER A 85 -1.92 -2.37 -5.13
CA SER A 85 -0.49 -2.19 -4.96
C SER A 85 -0.24 -1.19 -3.84
N ARG A 86 0.92 -1.33 -3.19
CA ARG A 86 1.40 -0.39 -2.19
C ARG A 86 2.84 -0.01 -2.47
N HIS A 87 3.16 1.24 -2.19
CA HIS A 87 4.53 1.74 -2.10
C HIS A 87 4.77 2.37 -0.74
N THR A 88 5.86 2.01 -0.08
CA THR A 88 6.16 2.37 1.31
C THR A 88 7.56 2.96 1.36
N PHE A 89 7.71 4.08 2.06
CA PHE A 89 8.94 4.85 2.10
C PHE A 89 9.25 5.25 3.53
N LYS A 90 10.47 5.00 3.99
CA LYS A 90 11.02 5.75 5.13
C LYS A 90 11.32 7.16 4.63
N ILE A 91 10.68 8.16 5.22
CA ILE A 91 10.81 9.54 4.74
C ILE A 91 11.71 10.42 5.60
N ASP A 92 11.72 10.22 6.92
CA ASP A 92 12.60 10.90 7.88
C ASP A 92 12.52 10.23 9.26
N ASP A 93 13.25 10.75 10.25
CA ASP A 93 13.17 10.31 11.65
C ASP A 93 12.63 11.44 12.56
N ILE A 94 11.92 11.09 13.63
CA ILE A 94 11.37 12.00 14.62
C ILE A 94 11.88 11.65 16.02
N GLY A 95 12.41 12.65 16.72
CA GLY A 95 12.76 12.59 18.13
C GLY A 95 11.55 12.94 18.99
N ILE A 96 11.19 12.03 19.90
CA ILE A 96 10.15 12.24 20.90
C ILE A 96 10.78 11.90 22.26
N GLY A 97 10.91 12.91 23.13
CA GLY A 97 11.64 12.78 24.38
C GLY A 97 13.11 12.36 24.16
N LYS A 98 13.46 11.13 24.58
CA LYS A 98 14.82 10.56 24.43
C LYS A 98 14.93 9.48 23.36
N LYS A 99 13.83 9.21 22.63
CA LYS A 99 13.77 8.15 21.61
C LYS A 99 13.69 8.76 20.22
N ILE A 100 14.23 8.05 19.24
CA ILE A 100 14.15 8.40 17.83
C ILE A 100 13.36 7.32 17.11
N PHE A 101 12.38 7.73 16.32
CA PHE A 101 11.50 6.85 15.58
C PHE A 101 11.47 7.17 14.10
N PRO A 102 11.29 6.18 13.22
CA PRO A 102 11.14 6.44 11.79
C PRO A 102 9.74 6.96 11.47
N ILE A 103 9.68 7.96 10.59
CA ILE A 103 8.45 8.39 9.93
C ILE A 103 8.33 7.62 8.61
N ILE A 104 7.24 6.88 8.46
CA ILE A 104 6.97 6.09 7.26
C ILE A 104 5.81 6.71 6.50
N ALA A 105 5.95 6.86 5.18
CA ALA A 105 4.87 7.25 4.29
C ALA A 105 4.52 6.10 3.35
N GLY A 106 3.24 5.84 3.16
CA GLY A 106 2.72 4.83 2.26
C GLY A 106 1.80 5.43 1.20
N GLN A 107 1.88 4.92 -0.01
CA GLN A 107 0.88 5.10 -1.05
C GLN A 107 0.22 3.76 -1.30
N ILE A 108 -1.11 3.71 -1.17
CA ILE A 108 -1.92 2.52 -1.37
C ILE A 108 -2.86 2.80 -2.53
N ILE A 109 -2.88 1.93 -3.52
CA ILE A 109 -3.80 2.02 -4.66
C ILE A 109 -4.54 0.70 -4.76
N VAL A 110 -5.87 0.75 -4.71
CA VAL A 110 -6.74 -0.41 -4.85
C VAL A 110 -7.62 -0.19 -6.07
N GLY A 111 -7.58 -1.15 -6.99
CA GLY A 111 -8.39 -1.17 -8.21
C GLY A 111 -9.38 -2.31 -8.17
N CYS A 112 -10.63 -2.02 -8.48
CA CYS A 112 -11.64 -3.00 -8.81
C CYS A 112 -11.89 -2.94 -10.31
N CYS A 113 -11.75 -4.07 -10.99
CA CYS A 113 -12.07 -4.23 -12.40
C CYS A 113 -13.35 -5.05 -12.55
N LYS A 114 -14.20 -4.64 -13.50
CA LYS A 114 -15.41 -5.38 -13.86
C LYS A 114 -15.23 -6.03 -15.23
N ARG A 115 -15.47 -7.34 -15.26
CA ARG A 115 -15.64 -8.13 -16.46
C ARG A 115 -17.13 -8.24 -16.80
N LYS A 116 -17.60 -7.46 -17.79
CA LYS A 116 -19.01 -7.48 -18.21
C LYS A 116 -19.31 -8.68 -19.12
N ASP A 117 -18.36 -9.02 -19.96
CA ASP A 117 -18.38 -10.13 -20.91
C ASP A 117 -16.97 -10.71 -21.02
N ARG A 118 -16.78 -11.72 -21.87
CA ARG A 118 -15.51 -12.44 -22.00
C ARG A 118 -14.33 -11.53 -22.36
N ASP A 119 -14.56 -10.54 -23.21
CA ASP A 119 -13.50 -9.77 -23.86
C ASP A 119 -13.39 -8.34 -23.28
N THR A 120 -14.42 -7.88 -22.56
CA THR A 120 -14.42 -6.57 -21.92
C THR A 120 -14.06 -6.67 -20.44
N PHE A 121 -12.82 -6.30 -20.13
CA PHE A 121 -12.32 -6.09 -18.78
C PHE A 121 -11.96 -4.62 -18.60
N LYS A 122 -12.66 -3.90 -17.71
CA LYS A 122 -12.43 -2.45 -17.51
C LYS A 122 -12.33 -2.12 -16.02
N CYS A 123 -11.58 -1.07 -15.72
CA CYS A 123 -11.57 -0.46 -14.39
C CYS A 123 -13.00 -0.04 -14.04
N TRP A 124 -13.50 -0.56 -12.92
CA TRP A 124 -14.78 -0.20 -12.34
C TRP A 124 -14.62 0.92 -11.34
N GLN A 125 -13.64 0.77 -10.44
CA GLN A 125 -13.36 1.75 -9.40
C GLN A 125 -11.87 1.70 -9.07
N LEU A 126 -11.27 2.88 -8.94
CA LEU A 126 -9.90 3.03 -8.46
C LEU A 126 -9.95 3.91 -7.22
N ASN A 127 -9.25 3.49 -6.16
CA ASN A 127 -9.12 4.26 -4.94
C ASN A 127 -7.65 4.34 -4.56
N ASN A 128 -7.14 5.56 -4.42
CA ASN A 128 -5.79 5.85 -4.00
C ASN A 128 -5.81 6.55 -2.63
N LYS A 129 -4.93 6.12 -1.74
CA LYS A 129 -4.73 6.75 -0.44
C LYS A 129 -3.25 6.97 -0.18
N ILE A 130 -2.90 8.15 0.32
CA ILE A 130 -1.61 8.41 0.94
C ILE A 130 -1.81 8.30 2.45
N VAL A 131 -0.95 7.52 3.08
CA VAL A 131 -0.96 7.31 4.53
C VAL A 131 0.41 7.67 5.08
N MET A 132 0.45 8.12 6.33
CA MET A 132 1.68 8.35 7.08
C MET A 132 1.55 7.62 8.41
N ALA A 133 2.58 6.86 8.78
CA ALA A 133 2.65 6.22 10.08
C ALA A 133 3.59 7.04 10.98
N MET A 134 3.06 7.44 12.12
CA MET A 134 3.75 8.13 13.20
C MET A 134 3.94 7.15 14.37
N PRO A 135 4.86 7.43 15.29
CA PRO A 135 5.04 6.62 16.49
C PRO A 135 3.82 6.71 17.41
N ASP A 136 3.53 5.67 18.18
CA ASP A 136 2.46 5.71 19.20
C ASP A 136 2.72 6.81 20.25
N ASP A 137 3.99 7.01 20.62
CA ASP A 137 4.47 8.09 21.51
C ASP A 137 4.20 9.51 20.93
N TYR A 138 3.69 9.63 19.70
CA TYR A 138 3.34 10.93 19.11
C TYR A 138 2.09 11.56 19.75
N ASP A 139 1.23 10.79 20.42
CA ASP A 139 0.08 11.27 21.21
C ASP A 139 0.38 11.26 22.73
N ASP A 140 1.45 11.94 23.14
CA ASP A 140 1.92 11.97 24.54
C ASP A 140 0.98 12.75 25.51
N ASP A 141 -0.06 13.44 25.02
CA ASP A 141 -0.85 14.44 25.77
C ASP A 141 -2.33 14.07 25.97
N ASP A 142 -2.73 12.81 25.88
CA ASP A 142 -4.14 12.40 25.94
C ASP A 142 -5.02 13.16 24.91
N GLY A 143 -4.52 13.36 23.68
CA GLY A 143 -5.21 14.07 22.59
C GLY A 143 -6.55 13.43 22.18
N GLY A 144 -6.85 12.27 22.76
CA GLY A 144 -8.06 11.48 22.58
C GLY A 144 -8.04 10.69 21.28
N GLU A 145 -9.00 9.79 21.12
CA GLU A 145 -9.07 8.85 19.98
C GLU A 145 -9.07 9.53 18.59
N ASN A 146 -9.27 10.86 18.51
CA ASN A 146 -9.35 11.63 17.28
C ASN A 146 -8.15 12.53 16.99
N PHE A 147 -7.10 12.54 17.82
CA PHE A 147 -5.94 13.40 17.64
C PHE A 147 -5.31 13.28 16.24
N CYS A 148 -4.92 12.06 15.85
CA CYS A 148 -4.32 11.79 14.55
C CYS A 148 -5.21 12.21 13.37
N ARG A 149 -6.54 12.07 13.51
CA ARG A 149 -7.50 12.49 12.49
C ARG A 149 -7.57 14.00 12.35
N SER A 150 -7.73 14.72 13.46
CA SER A 150 -7.79 16.20 13.47
C SER A 150 -6.47 16.81 12.95
N PHE A 151 -5.35 16.19 13.31
CA PHE A 151 -4.04 16.59 12.85
C PHE A 151 -3.86 16.35 11.34
N CYS A 152 -4.34 15.21 10.83
CA CYS A 152 -4.43 14.90 9.40
C CYS A 152 -5.18 15.99 8.62
N GLU A 153 -6.37 16.36 9.09
CA GLU A 153 -7.21 17.40 8.48
C GLU A 153 -6.48 18.75 8.47
N THR A 154 -5.79 19.07 9.56
CA THR A 154 -5.03 20.32 9.68
C THR A 154 -3.83 20.35 8.72
N ILE A 155 -3.08 19.25 8.56
CA ILE A 155 -1.99 19.16 7.58
C ILE A 155 -2.53 19.35 6.17
N ASN A 156 -3.62 18.66 5.83
CA ASN A 156 -4.23 18.77 4.51
C ASN A 156 -4.63 20.23 4.21
N SER A 157 -5.29 20.92 5.15
CA SER A 157 -5.71 22.32 4.96
C SER A 157 -4.55 23.33 4.96
N LYS A 158 -3.53 23.14 5.81
CA LYS A 158 -2.46 24.14 5.96
C LYS A 158 -1.30 23.97 4.99
N VAL A 159 -1.05 22.75 4.54
CA VAL A 159 0.13 22.41 3.72
C VAL A 159 -0.28 22.01 2.31
N ILE A 160 -1.25 21.11 2.17
CA ILE A 160 -1.57 20.50 0.86
C ILE A 160 -2.39 21.45 -0.01
N ASP A 161 -3.37 22.15 0.56
CA ASP A 161 -4.18 23.13 -0.18
C ASP A 161 -3.36 24.31 -0.73
N LYS A 162 -2.17 24.55 -0.17
CA LYS A 162 -1.23 25.58 -0.64
C LYS A 162 -0.36 25.11 -1.81
N ILE A 163 -0.37 23.81 -2.14
CA ILE A 163 0.40 23.25 -3.25
C ILE A 163 -0.58 22.93 -4.39
N SER A 164 -0.65 23.81 -5.39
CA SER A 164 -1.57 23.71 -6.53
C SER A 164 -1.55 22.33 -7.21
N LYS A 165 -0.35 21.78 -7.47
CA LYS A 165 -0.20 20.46 -8.09
C LYS A 165 -0.79 19.29 -7.26
N LEU A 166 -0.75 19.37 -5.93
CA LEU A 166 -1.33 18.31 -5.08
C LEU A 166 -2.85 18.42 -5.03
N LYS A 167 -3.37 19.65 -5.08
CA LYS A 167 -4.80 19.93 -5.18
C LYS A 167 -5.38 19.44 -6.51
N ASP A 168 -4.68 19.67 -7.61
CA ASP A 168 -5.07 19.21 -8.95
C ASP A 168 -5.09 17.67 -9.04
N LEU A 169 -4.16 17.00 -8.34
CA LEU A 169 -4.09 15.55 -8.26
C LEU A 169 -4.99 14.94 -7.16
N GLN A 170 -5.71 15.78 -6.39
CA GLN A 170 -6.52 15.38 -5.23
C GLN A 170 -5.74 14.53 -4.21
N LEU A 171 -4.44 14.78 -4.07
CA LEU A 171 -3.55 14.02 -3.19
C LEU A 171 -3.50 14.69 -1.80
N GLY A 172 -4.20 14.10 -0.84
CA GLY A 172 -4.12 14.45 0.58
C GLY A 172 -3.57 13.31 1.42
N ILE A 173 -3.09 13.58 2.64
CA ILE A 173 -2.84 12.50 3.61
C ILE A 173 -4.20 12.03 4.12
N ASN A 174 -4.57 10.81 3.76
CA ASN A 174 -5.87 10.23 4.10
C ASN A 174 -5.90 9.65 5.50
N LYS A 175 -4.75 9.23 6.04
CA LYS A 175 -4.67 8.66 7.38
C LYS A 175 -3.28 8.87 7.98
N LEU A 176 -3.28 9.30 9.24
CA LEU A 176 -2.17 9.17 10.16
C LEU A 176 -2.44 7.94 11.00
N LEU A 177 -1.52 6.99 10.92
CA LEU A 177 -1.50 5.76 11.71
C LEU A 177 -0.56 5.97 12.89
#